data_AF-A0A2D7NVF3-F1
#
_entry.id   AF-A0A2D7NVF3-F1
#
_cell.length_a   1.000
_cell.length_b   1.000
_cell.length_c   1.000
_cell.angle_alpha   90.00
_cell.angle_beta   90.00
_cell.angle_gamma   90.00
#
_symmetry.space_group_name_H-M   'P 1'
#
loop_
_entity.id
_entity.type
_entity.pdbx_description
1 polymer ?
#
loop_
_entity_poly.entity_id
_entity_poly.type
_entity_poly.pdbx_seq_one_letter_code
_entity_poly.pdbx_strand_id
1 'polypeptide(L)' 'MDTILAFGMPGGWEWIVIGLFLVVFFGAKKIPEIARGLGKGIREFKDATKDIKQEIEQGAQSEEKKP' A
#
# COMPACT_ATOMS: atom_id res chain seq x y z
N MET A 1 -31.29 -14.69 11.68
CA MET A 1 -30.61 -13.40 11.95
C MET A 1 -29.36 -13.23 11.06
N ASP A 2 -29.16 -14.14 10.11
CA ASP A 2 -28.00 -14.16 9.20
C ASP A 2 -28.28 -13.41 7.89
N THR A 3 -29.55 -13.13 7.58
CA THR A 3 -29.95 -12.33 6.42
C THR A 3 -29.52 -10.87 6.55
N ILE A 4 -29.45 -10.29 7.76
CA ILE A 4 -29.04 -8.89 7.98
C ILE A 4 -27.52 -8.71 7.81
N LEU A 5 -26.72 -9.72 8.17
CA LEU A 5 -25.27 -9.71 7.95
C LEU A 5 -24.90 -9.97 6.48
N ALA A 6 -25.69 -10.79 5.77
CA ALA A 6 -25.59 -10.96 4.32
C ALA A 6 -26.18 -9.77 3.52
N PHE A 7 -27.13 -9.01 4.09
CA PHE A 7 -27.63 -7.74 3.52
C PHE A 7 -26.68 -6.55 3.73
N GLY A 8 -25.75 -6.67 4.68
CA GLY A 8 -24.81 -5.61 5.04
C GLY A 8 -23.48 -5.66 4.28
N MET A 9 -23.15 -6.82 3.71
CA MET A 9 -22.04 -6.93 2.76
C MET A 9 -22.58 -6.75 1.35
N PRO A 10 -22.08 -5.77 0.58
CA PRO A 10 -22.38 -5.69 -0.84
C PRO A 10 -22.02 -7.04 -1.47
N GLY A 11 -22.99 -7.71 -2.09
CA GLY A 11 -22.75 -8.84 -2.97
C GLY A 11 -21.91 -8.41 -4.17
N GLY A 12 -21.41 -9.38 -4.95
CA GLY A 12 -20.48 -9.12 -6.06
C GLY A 12 -20.98 -8.06 -7.06
N TRP A 13 -22.30 -7.94 -7.24
CA TRP A 13 -22.91 -6.92 -8.11
C TRP A 13 -22.83 -5.50 -7.52
N GLU A 14 -23.06 -5.33 -6.23
CA GLU A 14 -23.02 -4.01 -5.60
C GLU A 14 -21.59 -3.44 -5.56
N TRP A 15 -20.56 -4.29 -5.45
CA TRP A 15 -19.17 -3.86 -5.61
C TRP A 15 -18.87 -3.25 -7.00
N ILE A 16 -19.48 -3.79 -8.06
CA ILE A 16 -19.35 -3.23 -9.41
C ILE A 16 -19.99 -1.84 -9.48
N VAL A 17 -21.17 -1.67 -8.88
CA VAL A 17 -21.88 -0.37 -8.85
C VAL A 17 -21.08 0.67 -8.04
N ILE A 18 -20.53 0.28 -6.89
CA ILE A 18 -19.66 1.14 -6.08
C ILE A 18 -18.40 1.53 -6.86
N GLY A 19 -17.76 0.56 -7.52
CA GLY A 19 -16.59 0.80 -8.36
C GLY A 19 -16.88 1.75 -9.51
N LEU A 20 -18.04 1.59 -10.17
CA LEU A 20 -18.49 2.48 -11.23
C LEU A 20 -18.72 3.90 -10.72
N PHE A 21 -19.35 4.04 -9.55
CA PHE A 21 -19.55 5.34 -8.91
C PHE A 21 -18.20 6.02 -8.62
N LEU A 22 -17.25 5.31 -8.01
CA LEU A 22 -15.90 5.85 -7.77
C LEU A 22 -15.22 6.28 -9.07
N VAL A 23 -15.36 5.50 -10.15
CA VAL A 23 -14.80 5.83 -11.46
C VAL A 23 -15.46 7.06 -12.09
N VAL A 24 -16.76 7.27 -11.92
CA VAL A 24 -17.46 8.44 -12.44
C VAL A 24 -17.07 9.71 -11.67
N PHE A 25 -16.96 9.62 -10.34
CA PHE A 25 -16.63 10.78 -9.49
C PHE A 25 -15.15 11.15 -9.51
N PHE A 26 -14.26 10.16 -9.43
CA PHE A 26 -12.81 10.40 -9.37
C PHE A 26 -12.14 10.28 -10.74
N GLY A 27 -12.78 9.64 -11.72
CA GLY A 27 -12.22 9.34 -13.04
C GLY A 27 -11.45 8.02 -13.07
N ALA A 28 -11.67 7.22 -14.13
CA ALA A 28 -11.01 5.92 -14.33
C ALA A 28 -9.46 5.99 -14.31
N LYS A 29 -8.90 7.15 -14.67
CA LYS A 29 -7.45 7.39 -14.73
C LYS A 29 -6.84 7.76 -13.38
N LYS A 30 -7.63 8.28 -12.43
CA LYS A 30 -7.12 8.81 -11.16
C LYS A 30 -6.71 7.73 -10.19
N ILE A 31 -7.48 6.64 -10.13
CA ILE A 31 -7.17 5.47 -9.29
C ILE A 31 -5.80 4.84 -9.67
N PRO A 32 -5.52 4.49 -10.94
CA PRO A 32 -4.21 3.92 -11.30
C PRO A 32 -3.07 4.94 -11.19
N GLU A 33 -3.34 6.23 -11.37
CA GLU A 33 -2.35 7.29 -11.17
C GLU A 33 -1.91 7.39 -9.70
N ILE A 34 -2.87 7.41 -8.76
CA ILE A 34 -2.59 7.39 -7.32
C ILE A 34 -1.87 6.09 -6.92
N ALA A 35 -2.32 4.94 -7.42
CA ALA A 35 -1.68 3.65 -7.13
C ALA A 35 -0.23 3.60 -7.63
N ARG A 36 0.04 4.16 -8.82
CA ARG A 36 1.41 4.28 -9.36
C ARG A 36 2.27 5.23 -8.55
N GLY A 37 1.74 6.39 -8.14
CA GLY A 37 2.45 7.35 -7.30
C GLY A 37 2.78 6.78 -5.92
N LEU A 38 1.79 6.20 -5.25
CA LEU A 38 1.95 5.54 -3.96
C LEU A 38 2.91 4.35 -4.06
N GLY A 39 2.81 3.53 -5.11
CA GLY A 39 3.69 2.38 -5.30
C GLY A 39 5.16 2.77 -5.50
N LYS A 40 5.43 3.88 -6.21
CA LYS A 40 6.78 4.45 -6.33
C LYS A 40 7.28 4.96 -4.98
N GLY A 41 6.46 5.75 -4.27
CA GLY A 41 6.84 6.28 -2.96
C GLY A 41 7.14 5.18 -1.94
N ILE A 42 6.32 4.12 -1.88
CA ILE A 42 6.57 2.97 -0.99
C ILE A 42 7.88 2.26 -1.36
N ARG A 43 8.19 2.12 -2.66
CA ARG A 43 9.43 1.50 -3.12
C ARG A 43 10.65 2.32 -2.72
N GLU A 44 10.65 3.61 -3.04
CA GLU A 44 11.75 4.52 -2.69
C GLU A 44 11.97 4.58 -1.17
N PHE A 45 10.89 4.63 -0.39
CA PHE A 45 10.96 4.59 1.08
C PHE A 45 11.59 3.28 1.58
N LYS A 46 11.18 2.14 1.01
CA LYS A 46 11.72 0.83 1.37
C LYS A 46 13.20 0.70 1.02
N ASP A 47 13.61 1.21 -0.14
CA ASP A 47 15.00 1.17 -0.59
C ASP A 47 15.89 2.04 0.31
N ALA A 48 15.48 3.29 0.58
CA ALA A 48 16.21 4.17 1.51
C ALA A 48 16.32 3.57 2.92
N THR A 49 15.24 2.96 3.43
CA THR A 49 15.26 2.29 4.74
C THR A 49 16.21 1.10 4.76
N LYS A 50 16.33 0.36 3.64
CA LYS A 50 17.22 -0.79 3.52
C LYS A 50 18.69 -0.35 3.56
N ASP A 51 19.03 0.71 2.86
CA ASP A 51 20.40 1.24 2.83
C ASP A 51 20.82 1.73 4.22
N ILE A 52 19.95 2.50 4.90
CA ILE A 52 20.17 2.95 6.28
C ILE A 52 20.36 1.76 7.22
N LYS A 53 19.52 0.72 7.11
CA LYS A 53 19.63 -0.47 7.96
C LYS A 53 20.96 -1.19 7.74
N GLN A 54 21.42 -1.29 6.49
CA GLN A 54 22.69 -1.92 6.15
C GLN A 54 23.89 -1.12 6.66
N GLU A 55 23.86 0.22 6.59
CA GLU A 55 24.90 1.07 7.17
C GLU A 55 24.98 0.92 8.70
N ILE A 56 23.84 0.88 9.38
CA ILE A 56 23.80 0.69 10.84
C ILE A 56 24.35 -0.69 11.23
N GLU A 57 23.98 -1.75 10.51
CA GLU A 57 24.49 -3.10 10.77
C GLU A 57 26.00 -3.21 10.50
N GLN A 58 26.52 -2.55 9.45
CA GLN A 58 27.96 -2.55 9.14
C GLN A 58 28.77 -1.68 10.11
N GLY A 59 28.23 -0.55 10.57
CA GLY A 59 28.83 0.31 11.59
C GLY A 59 28.94 -0.40 12.94
N ALA A 60 27.86 -1.07 13.36
CA ALA A 60 27.84 -1.84 14.61
C ALA A 60 28.83 -3.03 14.58
N GLN A 61 28.98 -3.73 13.45
CA GLN A 61 29.99 -4.79 13.31
C GLN A 61 31.44 -4.29 13.26
N SER A 62 31.66 -3.01 12.96
CA SER A 62 33.00 -2.41 12.88
C SER A 62 33.49 -1.87 14.24
N GLU A 63 32.59 -1.55 15.18
CA GLU A 63 32.94 -1.13 16.55
C GLU A 63 33.21 -2.31 17.51
N GLU A 64 32.62 -3.48 17.29
CA GLU A 64 32.87 -4.68 18.12
C GLU A 64 34.24 -5.33 17.82
N LYS A 65 34.90 -4.92 16.74
CA LYS A 65 36.19 -5.46 16.27
C LYS A 65 37.35 -4.50 16.54
N LYS A 66 37.41 -3.87 17.71
CA LYS A 66 38.58 -3.12 18.17
C LYS A 66 39.14 -3.74 19.46
N PRO A 67 40.34 -4.37 19.44
CA PRO A 67 41.04 -4.77 20.65
C PRO A 67 41.52 -3.56 21.47
#